data_AF-A0A9P8BYE0-F1
#
_entry.id   AF-A0A9P8BYE0-F1
#
_cell.length_a   1.000
_cell.length_b   1.000
_cell.length_c   1.000
_cell.angle_alpha   90.00
_cell.angle_beta   90.00
_cell.angle_gamma   90.00
#
_symmetry.space_group_name_H-M   'P 1'
#
loop_
_entity.id
_entity.type
_entity.pdbx_description
1 polymer ?
#
loop_
_entity_poly.entity_id
_entity_poly.type
_entity_poly.pdbx_seq_one_letter_code
_entity_poly.pdbx_strand_id
1 'polypeptide(L)'
;MAAVLHNHINFQGRLDFVQSLLQEQYSLEEKAQISPIHYDPESLFKYNNFVYRISFPAPLTTRQVTKNRVEQAGCVPTPVGTKELIIRLTNSDAGEMYKTNRVENEVAMITLASAALVEFVPHLVPSVYGWGSAAVESSQGWIIQELMPGTPVGEAFRDMDLEQKRPILSQMARMLKSLQKYKLPESITGFGGLKFDHNGRMINAAMPTVGAGPWTSYEAFFRGSLEVALQNADTSPWIKGWHARGVRERLDAFVKHGIAAHFESLGSKEDRVIIHADFNPSNLLFETESGRITGLIDYDFSCISHPSYEFLRSFNSAGGKFPGWNGDEASDDMEVSKAKLYGFPSPLPPSTKKGVQWDVMKAWEDELERLDVKRPSNIRGIDKVADVETVLDAILPWRLHNEDALKLQREEAILKCREEKEKHLVGLLDHFGF
;
A
#
# COMPACT_ATOMS: atom_id res chain seq x y z
N MET A 1 -29.67 -4.54 -10.73
CA MET A 1 -29.24 -5.13 -9.45
C MET A 1 -29.46 -4.06 -8.39
N ALA A 2 -30.08 -4.39 -7.26
CA ALA A 2 -30.18 -3.43 -6.15
C ALA A 2 -28.78 -3.10 -5.65
N ALA A 3 -28.48 -1.82 -5.38
CA ALA A 3 -27.21 -1.41 -4.83
C ALA A 3 -27.00 -2.11 -3.48
N VAL A 4 -25.90 -2.86 -3.34
CA VAL A 4 -25.49 -3.43 -2.07
C VAL A 4 -24.83 -2.31 -1.30
N LEU A 5 -25.52 -1.76 -0.30
CA LEU A 5 -25.04 -0.63 0.51
C LEU A 5 -24.10 -1.11 1.65
N HIS A 6 -23.19 -2.05 1.39
CA HIS A 6 -22.35 -2.65 2.45
C HIS A 6 -21.51 -1.59 3.18
N ASN A 7 -21.02 -0.57 2.47
CA ASN A 7 -20.28 0.54 3.08
C ASN A 7 -21.17 1.48 3.93
N HIS A 8 -22.50 1.41 3.79
CA HIS A 8 -23.45 2.19 4.58
C HIS A 8 -24.04 1.40 5.77
N ILE A 9 -23.83 0.08 5.81
CA ILE A 9 -24.17 -0.72 6.99
C ILE A 9 -23.47 -0.12 8.22
N ASN A 10 -24.21 0.08 9.30
CA ASN A 10 -23.73 0.67 10.55
C ASN A 10 -23.10 2.08 10.42
N PHE A 11 -23.47 2.86 9.40
CA PHE A 11 -22.93 4.21 9.21
C PHE A 11 -23.15 5.11 10.42
N GLN A 12 -24.37 5.15 10.96
CA GLN A 12 -24.66 5.97 12.15
C GLN A 12 -23.88 5.50 13.38
N GLY A 13 -23.75 4.19 13.60
CA GLY A 13 -22.96 3.66 14.72
C GLY A 13 -21.48 4.06 14.65
N ARG A 14 -20.90 4.16 13.43
CA ARG A 14 -19.55 4.72 13.25
C ARG A 14 -19.48 6.20 13.60
N LEU A 15 -20.49 7.00 13.23
CA LEU A 15 -20.54 8.41 13.61
C LEU A 15 -20.66 8.58 15.13
N ASP A 16 -21.49 7.77 15.78
CA ASP A 16 -21.67 7.78 17.24
C ASP A 16 -20.39 7.36 17.97
N PHE A 17 -19.67 6.36 17.44
CA PHE A 17 -18.35 5.97 17.91
C PHE A 17 -17.36 7.14 17.81
N VAL A 18 -17.28 7.82 16.66
CA VAL A 18 -16.39 8.97 16.46
C VAL A 18 -16.73 10.11 17.43
N GLN A 19 -18.01 10.42 17.64
CA GLN A 19 -18.39 11.44 18.64
C GLN A 19 -17.97 11.06 20.05
N SER A 20 -18.18 9.81 20.44
CA SER A 20 -17.81 9.30 21.77
C SER A 20 -16.30 9.37 21.97
N LEU A 21 -15.53 8.96 20.96
CA LEU A 21 -14.07 9.05 20.95
C LEU A 21 -13.60 10.50 21.10
N LEU A 22 -14.17 11.44 20.35
CA LEU A 22 -13.81 12.85 20.45
C LEU A 22 -14.14 13.43 21.83
N GLN A 23 -15.27 13.04 22.43
CA GLN A 23 -15.64 13.44 23.77
C GLN A 23 -14.68 12.88 24.82
N GLU A 24 -14.24 11.63 24.68
CA GLU A 24 -13.27 11.01 25.59
C GLU A 24 -11.89 11.66 25.49
N GLN A 25 -11.39 11.84 24.26
CA GLN A 25 -10.05 12.36 24.00
C GLN A 25 -9.93 13.86 24.29
N TYR A 26 -10.95 14.66 23.95
CA TYR A 26 -10.88 16.12 24.04
C TYR A 26 -11.86 16.75 25.02
N SER A 27 -12.71 15.96 25.71
CA SER A 27 -13.73 16.47 26.64
C SER A 27 -14.60 17.56 26.02
N LEU A 28 -15.06 17.31 24.80
CA LEU A 28 -15.92 18.24 24.08
C LEU A 28 -17.24 18.44 24.82
N GLU A 29 -17.63 19.70 25.00
CA GLU A 29 -18.94 20.11 25.54
C GLU A 29 -20.01 20.13 24.43
N GLU A 30 -19.58 20.43 23.20
CA GLU A 30 -20.42 20.46 22.00
C GLU A 30 -19.96 19.40 21.00
N LYS A 31 -20.91 18.83 20.25
CA LYS A 31 -20.60 17.83 19.22
C LYS A 31 -19.78 18.44 18.08
N ALA A 32 -18.77 17.72 17.61
CA ALA A 32 -18.03 18.11 16.42
C ALA A 32 -18.85 17.82 15.15
N GLN A 33 -18.58 18.57 14.08
CA GLN A 33 -19.06 18.20 12.75
C GLN A 33 -18.20 17.05 12.22
N ILE A 34 -18.85 15.98 11.76
CA ILE A 34 -18.20 14.80 11.19
C ILE A 34 -18.62 14.71 9.72
N SER A 35 -17.65 14.79 8.80
CA SER A 35 -17.90 14.70 7.36
C SER A 35 -17.07 13.56 6.76
N PRO A 36 -17.70 12.55 6.13
CA PRO A 36 -16.94 11.48 5.50
C PRO A 36 -16.16 12.01 4.28
N ILE A 37 -14.97 11.49 4.04
CA ILE A 37 -14.10 11.83 2.91
C ILE A 37 -14.08 10.67 1.91
N HIS A 38 -14.16 10.99 0.61
CA HIS A 38 -14.16 10.00 -0.49
C HIS A 38 -15.15 8.84 -0.26
N TYR A 39 -16.31 9.16 0.31
CA TYR A 39 -17.32 8.20 0.67
C TYR A 39 -18.42 8.14 -0.37
N ASP A 40 -18.49 7.02 -1.06
CA ASP A 40 -19.61 6.62 -1.89
C ASP A 40 -20.37 5.46 -1.21
N PRO A 41 -21.63 5.64 -0.78
CA PRO A 41 -22.44 4.57 -0.19
C PRO A 41 -22.79 3.45 -1.19
N GLU A 42 -22.74 3.74 -2.49
CA GLU A 42 -23.02 2.80 -3.58
C GLU A 42 -21.76 2.12 -4.13
N SER A 43 -20.58 2.44 -3.56
CA SER A 43 -19.32 1.84 -3.97
C SER A 43 -19.41 0.33 -3.91
N LEU A 44 -19.10 -0.29 -5.05
CA LEU A 44 -19.22 -1.73 -5.25
C LEU A 44 -18.22 -2.54 -4.42
N PHE A 45 -17.18 -1.89 -3.89
CA PHE A 45 -16.11 -2.53 -3.11
C PHE A 45 -16.12 -2.01 -1.68
N LYS A 46 -15.95 -2.91 -0.71
CA LYS A 46 -15.77 -2.50 0.69
C LYS A 46 -14.52 -1.63 0.82
N TYR A 47 -14.62 -0.55 1.59
CA TYR A 47 -13.46 0.26 1.91
C TYR A 47 -12.53 -0.45 2.89
N ASN A 48 -11.22 -0.24 2.78
CA ASN A 48 -10.26 -0.67 3.80
C ASN A 48 -10.44 0.12 5.09
N ASN A 49 -10.69 1.43 4.98
CA ASN A 49 -10.89 2.35 6.09
C ASN A 49 -12.06 3.30 5.80
N PHE A 50 -12.75 3.72 6.85
CA PHE A 50 -13.67 4.86 6.79
C PHE A 50 -12.93 6.11 7.26
N VAL A 51 -12.87 7.14 6.43
CA VAL A 51 -12.12 8.37 6.72
C VAL A 51 -13.09 9.53 6.94
N TYR A 52 -12.90 10.27 8.03
CA TYR A 52 -13.74 11.39 8.43
C TYR A 52 -12.90 12.65 8.66
N ARG A 53 -13.33 13.76 8.07
CA ARG A 53 -12.94 15.10 8.48
C ARG A 53 -13.76 15.49 9.71
N ILE A 54 -13.06 15.95 10.74
CA ILE A 54 -13.66 16.49 11.95
C ILE A 54 -13.46 17.99 11.94
N SER A 55 -14.53 18.75 12.18
CA SER A 55 -14.46 20.20 12.39
C SER A 55 -15.07 20.52 13.75
N PHE A 56 -14.25 21.08 14.64
CA PHE A 56 -14.67 21.47 15.98
C PHE A 56 -15.46 22.79 15.95
N PRO A 57 -16.48 22.97 16.82
CA PRO A 57 -17.24 24.22 16.91
C PRO A 57 -16.35 25.42 17.28
N ALA A 58 -15.35 25.18 18.13
CA ALA A 58 -14.33 26.13 18.52
C ALA A 58 -12.94 25.47 18.47
N PRO A 59 -11.86 26.25 18.24
CA PRO A 59 -10.49 25.74 18.34
C PRO A 59 -10.22 25.06 19.69
N LEU A 60 -9.52 23.93 19.69
CA LEU A 60 -9.21 23.19 20.91
C LEU A 60 -8.33 24.03 21.86
N THR A 61 -8.74 24.09 23.12
CA THR A 61 -8.01 24.80 24.18
C THR A 61 -6.87 23.97 24.75
N THR A 62 -5.92 24.61 25.45
CA THR A 62 -4.84 23.93 26.18
C THR A 62 -5.36 22.84 27.11
N ARG A 63 -6.46 23.08 27.81
CA ARG A 63 -7.07 22.09 28.72
C ARG A 63 -7.54 20.86 27.96
N GLN A 64 -8.13 21.03 26.78
CA GLN A 64 -8.67 19.92 25.99
C GLN A 64 -7.57 19.04 25.38
N VAL A 65 -6.45 19.63 24.95
CA VAL A 65 -5.34 18.86 24.34
C VAL A 65 -4.36 18.26 25.36
N THR A 66 -4.42 18.68 26.62
CA THR A 66 -3.55 18.14 27.69
C THR A 66 -4.26 17.13 28.59
N LYS A 67 -5.59 17.13 28.61
CA LYS A 67 -6.39 16.21 29.42
C LYS A 67 -6.31 14.80 28.82
N ASN A 68 -6.18 13.78 29.69
CA ASN A 68 -6.06 12.37 29.31
C ASN A 68 -4.84 12.02 28.43
N ARG A 69 -3.79 12.86 28.47
CA ARG A 69 -2.58 12.64 27.69
C ARG A 69 -1.77 11.47 28.25
N VAL A 70 -2.10 10.27 27.81
CA VAL A 70 -1.22 9.11 27.94
C VAL A 70 -0.19 9.25 26.82
N GLU A 71 1.11 9.18 27.16
CA GLU A 71 2.15 9.08 26.14
C GLU A 71 1.97 7.75 25.41
N GLN A 72 1.36 7.82 24.24
CA GLN A 72 1.15 6.69 23.36
C GLN A 72 2.25 6.68 22.29
N ALA A 73 2.83 5.52 22.06
CA ALA A 73 3.91 5.37 21.08
C ALA A 73 3.47 5.80 19.68
N GLY A 74 4.35 6.53 18.97
CA GLY A 74 4.07 7.07 17.65
C GLY A 74 3.17 8.30 17.61
N CYS A 75 2.73 8.83 18.76
CA CYS A 75 1.89 10.01 18.84
C CYS A 75 2.67 11.27 19.22
N VAL A 76 2.21 12.42 18.72
CA VAL A 76 2.60 13.76 19.14
C VAL A 76 1.37 14.47 19.74
N PRO A 77 1.55 15.49 20.60
CA PRO A 77 0.40 16.23 21.11
C PRO A 77 -0.39 16.92 20.00
N THR A 78 -1.73 16.87 20.10
CA THR A 78 -2.60 17.73 19.30
C THR A 78 -2.26 19.20 19.56
N PRO A 79 -1.98 20.01 18.52
CA PRO A 79 -1.68 21.43 18.68
C PRO A 79 -2.84 22.19 19.35
N VAL A 80 -2.49 23.15 20.20
CA VAL A 80 -3.48 24.11 20.72
C VAL A 80 -4.00 24.95 19.56
N GLY A 81 -5.32 25.17 19.54
CA GLY A 81 -5.99 25.90 18.46
C GLY A 81 -6.36 25.02 17.26
N THR A 82 -6.12 23.71 17.30
CA THR A 82 -6.61 22.79 16.26
C THR A 82 -8.13 22.93 16.13
N LYS A 83 -8.57 23.29 14.93
CA LYS A 83 -10.00 23.39 14.58
C LYS A 83 -10.47 22.18 13.77
N GLU A 84 -9.56 21.52 13.07
CA GLU A 84 -9.89 20.41 12.18
C GLU A 84 -8.83 19.31 12.26
N LEU A 85 -9.27 18.06 12.10
CA LEU A 85 -8.41 16.88 12.05
C LEU A 85 -9.05 15.75 11.24
N ILE A 86 -8.32 14.66 11.04
CA ILE A 86 -8.80 13.43 10.40
C ILE A 86 -8.96 12.33 11.44
N ILE A 87 -10.04 11.56 11.33
CA ILE A 87 -10.20 10.26 12.00
C ILE A 87 -10.35 9.17 10.95
N ARG A 88 -9.51 8.15 11.03
CA ARG A 88 -9.57 6.93 10.22
C ARG A 88 -10.06 5.78 11.09
N LEU A 89 -11.06 5.04 10.63
CA LEU A 89 -11.55 3.82 11.27
C LEU A 89 -11.24 2.62 10.38
N THR A 90 -10.62 1.57 10.92
CA THR A 90 -10.39 0.33 10.18
C THR A 90 -11.72 -0.34 9.87
N ASN A 91 -11.93 -0.77 8.63
CA ASN A 91 -13.10 -1.58 8.30
C ASN A 91 -12.84 -3.04 8.69
N SER A 92 -13.68 -3.58 9.59
CA SER A 92 -13.61 -4.97 10.04
C SER A 92 -13.90 -5.99 8.92
N ASP A 93 -14.60 -5.55 7.89
CA ASP A 93 -15.13 -6.40 6.82
C ASP A 93 -14.24 -6.38 5.57
N ALA A 94 -13.14 -5.61 5.61
CA ALA A 94 -12.12 -5.60 4.58
C ALA A 94 -11.28 -6.87 4.68
N GLY A 95 -11.57 -7.86 3.83
CA GLY A 95 -10.98 -9.20 3.88
C GLY A 95 -9.48 -9.27 3.57
N GLU A 96 -8.91 -8.21 3.00
CA GLU A 96 -7.51 -8.17 2.56
C GLU A 96 -6.55 -7.60 3.64
N MET A 97 -7.06 -7.27 4.83
CA MET A 97 -6.29 -6.63 5.90
C MET A 97 -6.45 -7.34 7.25
N TYR A 98 -5.38 -7.94 7.74
CA TYR A 98 -5.32 -8.64 9.02
C TYR A 98 -5.19 -7.68 10.20
N LYS A 99 -6.07 -7.82 11.19
CA LYS A 99 -6.30 -6.82 12.24
C LYS A 99 -5.27 -6.80 13.36
N THR A 100 -4.52 -7.89 13.55
CA THR A 100 -3.69 -8.15 14.75
C THR A 100 -2.73 -7.03 15.16
N ASN A 101 -2.17 -6.32 14.18
CA ASN A 101 -1.28 -5.17 14.41
C ASN A 101 -1.45 -4.09 13.34
N ARG A 102 -2.61 -4.01 12.69
CA ARG A 102 -2.83 -3.13 11.52
C ARG A 102 -2.65 -1.66 11.87
N VAL A 103 -3.30 -1.21 12.94
CA VAL A 103 -3.25 0.18 13.39
C VAL A 103 -1.85 0.53 13.88
N GLU A 104 -1.25 -0.37 14.67
CA GLU A 104 0.11 -0.24 15.17
C GLU A 104 1.13 -0.14 14.03
N ASN A 105 0.97 -0.94 12.98
CA ASN A 105 1.79 -0.91 11.79
C ASN A 105 1.67 0.45 11.09
N GLU A 106 0.45 0.91 10.79
CA GLU A 106 0.24 2.19 10.10
C GLU A 106 0.88 3.35 10.88
N VAL A 107 0.69 3.40 12.21
CA VAL A 107 1.27 4.45 13.07
C VAL A 107 2.80 4.37 13.12
N ALA A 108 3.37 3.16 13.24
CA ALA A 108 4.82 2.97 13.21
C ALA A 108 5.43 3.41 11.87
N MET A 109 4.76 3.10 10.76
CA MET A 109 5.21 3.45 9.42
C MET A 109 5.08 4.96 9.15
N ILE A 110 4.02 5.61 9.62
CA ILE A 110 3.89 7.08 9.63
C ILE A 110 5.05 7.71 10.43
N THR A 111 5.37 7.15 11.60
CA THR A 111 6.49 7.65 12.44
C THR A 111 7.82 7.57 11.70
N LEU A 112 8.12 6.45 11.06
CA LEU A 112 9.35 6.27 10.27
C LEU A 112 9.38 7.18 9.04
N ALA A 113 8.27 7.28 8.30
CA ALA A 113 8.18 8.13 7.12
C ALA A 113 8.35 9.62 7.47
N SER A 114 7.77 10.07 8.58
CA SER A 114 7.94 11.44 9.08
C SER A 114 9.41 11.75 9.37
N ALA A 115 10.12 10.84 10.02
CA ALA A 115 11.55 10.98 10.27
C ALA A 115 12.39 10.94 8.97
N ALA A 116 12.03 10.08 8.03
CA ALA A 116 12.71 9.96 6.73
C ALA A 116 12.52 11.19 5.83
N LEU A 117 11.38 11.86 5.94
CA LEU A 117 10.98 13.00 5.12
C LEU A 117 11.13 14.34 5.86
N VAL A 118 11.90 14.38 6.96
CA VAL A 118 12.10 15.57 7.80
C VAL A 118 12.70 16.78 7.06
N GLU A 119 13.42 16.55 5.96
CA GLU A 119 14.02 17.61 5.13
C GLU A 119 13.00 18.38 4.28
N PHE A 120 11.76 17.87 4.17
CA PHE A 120 10.70 18.56 3.45
C PHE A 120 9.99 19.58 4.36
N VAL A 121 9.92 20.83 3.90
CA VAL A 121 9.29 21.94 4.64
C VAL A 121 8.23 22.61 3.75
N PRO A 122 6.97 22.72 4.22
CA PRO A 122 6.39 22.05 5.39
C PRO A 122 6.49 20.52 5.33
N HIS A 123 6.30 19.85 6.48
CA HIS A 123 6.37 18.38 6.55
C HIS A 123 5.28 17.75 5.68
N LEU A 124 5.57 16.56 5.15
CA LEU A 124 4.68 15.87 4.19
C LEU A 124 3.89 14.72 4.80
N VAL A 125 4.18 14.33 6.04
CA VAL A 125 3.60 13.14 6.67
C VAL A 125 2.70 13.57 7.81
N PRO A 126 1.44 13.13 7.88
CA PRO A 126 0.51 13.57 8.93
C PRO A 126 1.02 13.24 10.32
N SER A 127 0.93 14.20 11.22
CA SER A 127 1.13 13.97 12.65
C SER A 127 0.02 13.07 13.21
N VAL A 128 0.37 12.05 13.98
CA VAL A 128 -0.61 11.19 14.68
C VAL A 128 -0.83 11.73 16.09
N TYR A 129 -2.09 11.92 16.47
CA TYR A 129 -2.48 12.47 17.77
C TYR A 129 -2.95 11.39 18.76
N GLY A 130 -3.42 10.26 18.26
CA GLY A 130 -3.85 9.11 19.06
C GLY A 130 -4.28 7.96 18.16
N TRP A 131 -4.28 6.75 18.71
CA TRP A 131 -4.78 5.58 18.00
C TRP A 131 -5.35 4.51 18.96
N GLY A 132 -6.15 3.58 18.43
CA GLY A 132 -6.67 2.43 19.15
C GLY A 132 -6.54 1.16 18.33
N SER A 133 -6.06 0.09 18.96
CA SER A 133 -5.82 -1.20 18.30
C SER A 133 -7.10 -1.82 17.74
N ALA A 134 -6.96 -2.55 16.63
CA ALA A 134 -8.01 -3.40 16.06
C ALA A 134 -7.85 -4.89 16.46
N ALA A 135 -6.84 -5.22 17.29
CA ALA A 135 -6.42 -6.60 17.52
C ALA A 135 -7.46 -7.45 18.26
N VAL A 136 -8.31 -6.83 19.08
CA VAL A 136 -9.38 -7.53 19.81
C VAL A 136 -10.65 -7.51 18.95
N GLU A 137 -11.34 -8.64 18.86
CA GLU A 137 -12.51 -8.77 17.97
C GLU A 137 -13.63 -7.75 18.27
N SER A 138 -13.83 -7.39 19.55
CA SER A 138 -14.79 -6.37 19.97
C SER A 138 -14.29 -4.93 19.82
N SER A 139 -13.02 -4.73 19.46
CA SER A 139 -12.41 -3.40 19.34
C SER A 139 -12.55 -2.83 17.93
N GLN A 140 -12.93 -1.56 17.86
CA GLN A 140 -12.84 -0.76 16.64
C GLN A 140 -11.43 -0.16 16.56
N GLY A 141 -10.67 -0.49 15.52
CA GLY A 141 -9.39 0.17 15.25
C GLY A 141 -9.57 1.60 14.73
N TRP A 142 -8.74 2.52 15.20
CA TRP A 142 -8.83 3.94 14.80
C TRP A 142 -7.50 4.69 14.90
N ILE A 143 -7.37 5.76 14.12
CA ILE A 143 -6.27 6.73 14.17
C ILE A 143 -6.86 8.15 14.11
N ILE A 144 -6.43 9.03 15.02
CA ILE A 144 -6.65 10.47 14.98
C ILE A 144 -5.36 11.12 14.47
N GLN A 145 -5.43 11.89 13.39
CA GLN A 145 -4.25 12.48 12.76
C GLN A 145 -4.52 13.88 12.20
N GLU A 146 -3.43 14.55 11.84
CA GLU A 146 -3.43 15.84 11.16
C GLU A 146 -4.22 15.82 9.84
N LEU A 147 -4.97 16.90 9.61
CA LEU A 147 -5.50 17.22 8.29
C LEU A 147 -4.39 17.89 7.46
N MET A 148 -3.75 17.11 6.59
CA MET A 148 -2.74 17.66 5.67
C MET A 148 -3.40 18.63 4.67
N PRO A 149 -2.74 19.76 4.34
CA PRO A 149 -3.28 20.71 3.38
C PRO A 149 -3.16 20.20 1.94
N GLY A 150 -3.90 20.82 1.03
CA GLY A 150 -3.83 20.57 -0.42
C GLY A 150 -5.01 19.79 -0.97
N THR A 151 -4.93 19.49 -2.26
CA THR A 151 -5.92 18.72 -3.03
C THR A 151 -5.33 17.38 -3.47
N PRO A 152 -6.12 16.34 -3.75
CA PRO A 152 -5.60 15.05 -4.24
C PRO A 152 -4.90 15.19 -5.60
N VAL A 153 -3.68 14.68 -5.72
CA VAL A 153 -2.91 14.73 -6.97
C VAL A 153 -3.51 13.78 -8.00
N GLY A 154 -3.99 12.60 -7.62
CA GLY A 154 -4.43 11.56 -8.55
C GLY A 154 -5.51 11.98 -9.56
N GLU A 155 -6.47 12.81 -9.14
CA GLU A 155 -7.50 13.34 -10.04
C GLU A 155 -6.90 14.32 -11.06
N ALA A 156 -6.15 15.30 -10.57
CA ALA A 156 -5.55 16.36 -11.39
C ALA A 156 -4.44 15.83 -12.32
N PHE A 157 -3.64 14.85 -11.85
CA PHE A 157 -2.50 14.30 -12.58
C PHE A 157 -2.91 13.64 -13.89
N ARG A 158 -4.10 13.05 -13.98
CA ARG A 158 -4.59 12.43 -15.22
C ARG A 158 -4.76 13.44 -16.36
N ASP A 159 -5.20 14.65 -16.01
CA ASP A 159 -5.53 15.70 -16.97
C ASP A 159 -4.34 16.64 -17.28
N MET A 160 -3.26 16.54 -16.49
CA MET A 160 -2.03 17.30 -16.70
C MET A 160 -1.28 16.87 -17.96
N ASP A 161 -0.65 17.84 -18.63
CA ASP A 161 0.38 17.54 -19.62
C ASP A 161 1.69 17.08 -18.97
N LEU A 162 2.65 16.66 -19.78
CA LEU A 162 3.92 16.14 -19.28
C LEU A 162 4.74 17.20 -18.53
N GLU A 163 4.71 18.46 -18.96
CA GLU A 163 5.47 19.54 -18.34
C GLU A 163 4.94 19.88 -16.95
N GLN A 164 3.61 19.78 -16.76
CA GLN A 164 2.97 19.88 -15.45
C GLN A 164 3.26 18.67 -14.55
N LYS A 165 3.39 17.46 -15.12
CA LYS A 165 3.70 16.24 -14.37
C LYS A 165 5.14 16.20 -13.87
N ARG A 166 6.10 16.74 -14.63
CA ARG A 166 7.55 16.68 -14.31
C ARG A 166 7.90 17.19 -12.89
N PRO A 167 7.45 18.37 -12.44
CA PRO A 167 7.71 18.83 -11.06
C PRO A 167 7.15 17.90 -9.98
N ILE A 168 6.01 17.26 -10.23
CA ILE A 168 5.40 16.29 -9.30
C ILE A 168 6.25 15.01 -9.26
N LEU A 169 6.61 14.47 -10.42
CA LEU A 169 7.48 13.29 -10.54
C LEU A 169 8.85 13.51 -9.86
N SER A 170 9.42 14.70 -10.00
CA SER A 170 10.68 15.07 -9.36
C SER A 170 10.57 15.06 -7.83
N GLN A 171 9.49 15.63 -7.28
CA GLN A 171 9.22 15.59 -5.83
C GLN A 171 8.98 14.16 -5.34
N MET A 172 8.19 13.37 -6.06
CA MET A 172 7.98 11.94 -5.79
C MET A 172 9.30 11.16 -5.72
N ALA A 173 10.21 11.37 -6.68
CA ALA A 173 11.50 10.70 -6.71
C ALA A 173 12.39 11.08 -5.52
N ARG A 174 12.35 12.36 -5.10
CA ARG A 174 13.03 12.83 -3.88
C ARG A 174 12.48 12.18 -2.61
N MET A 175 11.16 12.01 -2.52
CA MET A 175 10.52 11.35 -1.39
C MET A 175 10.94 9.88 -1.34
N LEU A 176 10.85 9.17 -2.47
CA LEU A 176 11.29 7.77 -2.57
C LEU A 176 12.76 7.60 -2.18
N LYS A 177 13.66 8.45 -2.70
CA LYS A 177 15.08 8.44 -2.30
C LYS A 177 15.24 8.60 -0.80
N SER A 178 14.44 9.46 -0.18
CA SER A 178 14.50 9.76 1.24
C SER A 178 14.00 8.60 2.12
N LEU A 179 12.94 7.91 1.68
CA LEU A 179 12.47 6.67 2.30
C LEU A 179 13.51 5.54 2.18
N GLN A 180 14.16 5.43 1.01
CA GLN A 180 15.22 4.43 0.78
C GLN A 180 16.52 4.69 1.55
N LYS A 181 16.91 5.96 1.73
CA LYS A 181 18.16 6.33 2.40
C LYS A 181 18.06 6.28 3.93
N TYR A 182 16.84 6.26 4.47
CA TYR A 182 16.62 6.37 5.90
C TYR A 182 17.20 5.18 6.65
N LYS A 183 18.01 5.46 7.67
CA LYS A 183 18.58 4.42 8.54
C LYS A 183 17.51 3.95 9.52
N LEU A 184 17.01 2.74 9.32
CA LEU A 184 16.04 2.12 10.22
C LEU A 184 16.60 1.99 11.65
N PRO A 185 15.75 2.13 12.69
CA PRO A 185 16.11 1.81 14.07
C PRO A 185 16.68 0.40 14.22
N GLU A 186 17.65 0.21 15.12
CA GLU A 186 18.33 -1.08 15.34
C GLU A 186 17.38 -2.20 15.82
N SER A 187 16.23 -1.85 16.38
CA SER A 187 15.19 -2.81 16.77
C SER A 187 14.42 -3.41 15.59
N ILE A 188 14.57 -2.84 14.39
CA ILE A 188 13.96 -3.35 13.16
C ILE A 188 15.00 -4.20 12.43
N THR A 189 14.91 -5.52 12.65
CA THR A 189 15.90 -6.50 12.20
C THR A 189 15.41 -7.36 11.03
N GLY A 190 14.09 -7.42 10.80
CA GLY A 190 13.48 -8.23 9.75
C GLY A 190 12.59 -7.47 8.77
N PHE A 191 11.89 -8.24 7.94
CA PHE A 191 10.93 -7.82 6.91
C PHE A 191 9.50 -8.02 7.40
N GLY A 192 8.56 -7.23 6.88
CA GLY A 192 7.13 -7.31 7.20
C GLY A 192 6.62 -6.06 7.91
N GLY A 193 5.60 -6.23 8.74
CA GLY A 193 4.98 -5.13 9.48
C GLY A 193 5.74 -4.76 10.75
N LEU A 194 5.22 -3.75 11.44
CA LEU A 194 5.74 -3.24 12.71
C LEU A 194 4.64 -3.20 13.78
N LYS A 195 5.08 -3.14 15.03
CA LYS A 195 4.26 -2.78 16.19
C LYS A 195 5.12 -2.12 17.26
N PHE A 196 4.49 -1.67 18.34
CA PHE A 196 5.18 -1.16 19.53
C PHE A 196 5.27 -2.24 20.62
N ASP A 197 6.42 -2.32 21.30
CA ASP A 197 6.57 -3.12 22.51
C ASP A 197 6.02 -2.40 23.76
N HIS A 198 6.13 -3.02 24.94
CA HIS A 198 5.66 -2.45 26.21
C HIS A 198 6.40 -1.18 26.63
N ASN A 199 7.56 -0.89 26.03
CA ASN A 199 8.34 0.34 26.24
C ASN A 199 8.11 1.37 25.14
N GLY A 200 7.16 1.13 24.22
CA GLY A 200 6.90 2.00 23.08
C GLY A 200 7.96 1.93 21.96
N ARG A 201 8.85 0.94 21.97
CA ARG A 201 9.85 0.75 20.90
C ARG A 201 9.23 0.05 19.71
N MET A 202 9.55 0.52 18.50
CA MET A 202 9.16 -0.17 17.26
C MET A 202 9.91 -1.49 17.12
N ILE A 203 9.18 -2.58 16.93
CA ILE A 203 9.68 -3.94 16.71
C ILE A 203 8.98 -4.57 15.51
N ASN A 204 9.61 -5.58 14.90
CA ASN A 204 9.03 -6.34 13.80
C ASN A 204 7.75 -7.08 14.22
N ALA A 205 6.79 -7.18 13.29
CA ALA A 205 5.51 -7.85 13.44
C ALA A 205 5.06 -8.46 12.10
N ALA A 206 3.90 -9.14 12.12
CA ALA A 206 3.28 -9.63 10.90
C ALA A 206 2.95 -8.46 9.95
N MET A 207 3.06 -8.70 8.64
CA MET A 207 2.62 -7.73 7.63
C MET A 207 1.10 -7.74 7.55
N PRO A 208 0.40 -6.61 7.76
CA PRO A 208 -1.06 -6.59 7.81
C PRO A 208 -1.77 -7.04 6.52
N THR A 209 -1.14 -6.91 5.35
CA THR A 209 -1.72 -7.37 4.07
C THR A 209 -1.57 -8.87 3.82
N VAL A 210 -0.70 -9.55 4.58
CA VAL A 210 -0.43 -10.99 4.43
C VAL A 210 -0.92 -11.77 5.64
N GLY A 211 -0.92 -11.16 6.83
CA GLY A 211 -1.28 -11.84 8.08
C GLY A 211 -0.20 -12.76 8.63
N ALA A 212 1.00 -12.71 8.05
CA ALA A 212 2.15 -13.54 8.44
C ALA A 212 3.43 -12.70 8.59
N GLY A 213 4.48 -13.34 9.07
CA GLY A 213 5.75 -12.70 9.44
C GLY A 213 5.85 -12.42 10.95
N PRO A 214 6.87 -11.65 11.37
CA PRO A 214 7.92 -11.06 10.54
C PRO A 214 8.87 -12.11 9.97
N TRP A 215 9.61 -11.74 8.93
CA TRP A 215 10.56 -12.63 8.26
C TRP A 215 12.00 -12.15 8.43
N THR A 216 12.94 -13.08 8.50
CA THR A 216 14.37 -12.79 8.70
C THR A 216 15.11 -12.46 7.40
N SER A 217 14.55 -12.81 6.24
CA SER A 217 15.13 -12.54 4.93
C SER A 217 14.05 -12.19 3.90
N TYR A 218 14.45 -11.53 2.81
CA TYR A 218 13.52 -11.20 1.72
C TYR A 218 13.01 -12.43 0.96
N GLU A 219 13.82 -13.50 0.90
CA GLU A 219 13.38 -14.79 0.36
C GLU A 219 12.29 -15.42 1.25
N ALA A 220 12.48 -15.39 2.58
CA ALA A 220 11.51 -15.93 3.54
C ALA A 220 10.19 -15.15 3.51
N PHE A 221 10.25 -13.83 3.26
CA PHE A 221 9.08 -13.00 3.00
C PHE A 221 8.24 -13.56 1.83
N PHE A 222 8.84 -13.74 0.66
CA PHE A 222 8.12 -14.25 -0.51
C PHE A 222 7.61 -15.67 -0.33
N ARG A 223 8.43 -16.55 0.26
CA ARG A 223 8.02 -17.92 0.58
C ARG A 223 6.79 -17.95 1.48
N GLY A 224 6.82 -17.19 2.58
CA GLY A 224 5.68 -17.10 3.49
C GLY A 224 4.42 -16.50 2.84
N SER A 225 4.59 -15.46 2.02
CA SER A 225 3.47 -14.88 1.26
C SER A 225 2.85 -15.86 0.27
N LEU A 226 3.67 -16.64 -0.44
CA LEU A 226 3.20 -17.68 -1.36
C LEU A 226 2.47 -18.81 -0.61
N GLU A 227 2.99 -19.25 0.54
CA GLU A 227 2.34 -20.25 1.39
C GLU A 227 0.96 -19.79 1.87
N VAL A 228 0.84 -18.53 2.32
CA VAL A 228 -0.45 -17.94 2.70
C VAL A 228 -1.39 -17.83 1.49
N ALA A 229 -0.88 -17.40 0.33
CA ALA A 229 -1.69 -17.31 -0.88
C ALA A 229 -2.24 -18.68 -1.31
N LEU A 230 -1.45 -19.76 -1.18
CA LEU A 230 -1.88 -21.13 -1.46
C LEU A 230 -2.95 -21.60 -0.46
N GLN A 231 -2.76 -21.33 0.83
CA GLN A 231 -3.77 -21.62 1.85
C GLN A 231 -5.09 -20.89 1.57
N ASN A 232 -5.04 -19.62 1.18
CA ASN A 232 -6.23 -18.87 0.81
C ASN A 232 -6.87 -19.42 -0.47
N ALA A 233 -6.05 -19.82 -1.45
CA ALA A 233 -6.52 -20.45 -2.69
C ALA A 233 -7.27 -21.77 -2.41
N ASP A 234 -6.87 -22.53 -1.38
CA ASP A 234 -7.57 -23.74 -0.94
C ASP A 234 -9.00 -23.47 -0.47
N THR A 235 -9.23 -22.33 0.17
CA THR A 235 -10.56 -21.95 0.67
C THR A 235 -11.48 -21.37 -0.41
N SER A 236 -10.93 -20.95 -1.55
CA SER A 236 -11.71 -20.33 -2.62
C SER A 236 -12.57 -21.38 -3.35
N PRO A 237 -13.89 -21.17 -3.48
CA PRO A 237 -14.77 -22.10 -4.18
C PRO A 237 -14.52 -22.14 -5.69
N TRP A 238 -13.84 -21.13 -6.25
CA TRP A 238 -13.55 -21.03 -7.68
C TRP A 238 -12.15 -21.55 -8.02
N ILE A 239 -11.16 -21.23 -7.18
CA ILE A 239 -9.77 -21.64 -7.40
C ILE A 239 -9.55 -23.10 -6.97
N LYS A 240 -10.07 -23.47 -5.78
CA LYS A 240 -9.93 -24.81 -5.18
C LYS A 240 -8.47 -25.28 -5.13
N GLY A 241 -7.60 -24.42 -4.61
CA GLY A 241 -6.19 -24.71 -4.40
C GLY A 241 -5.35 -24.95 -5.65
N TRP A 242 -5.92 -24.73 -6.85
CA TRP A 242 -5.31 -25.14 -8.13
C TRP A 242 -5.02 -26.65 -8.24
N HIS A 243 -5.79 -27.50 -7.54
CA HIS A 243 -5.59 -28.96 -7.58
C HIS A 243 -5.91 -29.58 -8.96
N ALA A 244 -6.69 -28.91 -9.79
CA ALA A 244 -6.97 -29.40 -11.13
C ALA A 244 -5.67 -29.50 -11.95
N ARG A 245 -5.54 -30.58 -12.73
CA ARG A 245 -4.42 -30.79 -13.68
C ARG A 245 -3.02 -30.76 -13.06
N GLY A 246 -2.90 -30.98 -11.75
CA GLY A 246 -1.61 -31.10 -11.06
C GLY A 246 -0.89 -29.77 -10.81
N VAL A 247 -1.56 -28.62 -10.95
CA VAL A 247 -0.91 -27.30 -10.83
C VAL A 247 -0.48 -27.05 -9.38
N ARG A 248 -1.26 -27.48 -8.38
CA ARG A 248 -0.90 -27.35 -6.97
C ARG A 248 0.43 -28.00 -6.63
N GLU A 249 0.65 -29.23 -7.06
CA GLU A 249 1.86 -29.99 -6.75
C GLU A 249 3.12 -29.30 -7.32
N ARG A 250 2.98 -28.68 -8.49
CA ARG A 250 4.04 -27.87 -9.13
C ARG A 250 4.28 -26.57 -8.36
N LEU A 251 3.24 -25.90 -7.89
CA LEU A 251 3.35 -24.71 -7.03
C LEU A 251 4.04 -25.05 -5.70
N ASP A 252 3.65 -26.14 -5.05
CA ASP A 252 4.28 -26.59 -3.80
C ASP A 252 5.77 -26.92 -4.03
N ALA A 253 6.10 -27.56 -5.16
CA ALA A 253 7.48 -27.83 -5.54
C ALA A 253 8.27 -26.54 -5.80
N PHE A 254 7.68 -25.56 -6.50
CA PHE A 254 8.29 -24.25 -6.73
C PHE A 254 8.53 -23.50 -5.42
N VAL A 255 7.54 -23.44 -4.53
CA VAL A 255 7.67 -22.79 -3.22
C VAL A 255 8.78 -23.45 -2.42
N LYS A 256 8.84 -24.78 -2.41
CA LYS A 256 9.81 -25.53 -1.62
C LYS A 256 11.24 -25.41 -2.19
N HIS A 257 11.40 -25.52 -3.50
CA HIS A 257 12.70 -25.76 -4.14
C HIS A 257 13.15 -24.67 -5.13
N GLY A 258 12.22 -23.89 -5.69
CA GLY A 258 12.48 -22.94 -6.78
C GLY A 258 12.76 -21.50 -6.34
N ILE A 259 12.19 -21.06 -5.21
CA ILE A 259 12.31 -19.65 -4.77
C ILE A 259 13.78 -19.25 -4.59
N ALA A 260 14.59 -20.05 -3.89
CA ALA A 260 15.97 -19.70 -3.55
C ALA A 260 16.80 -19.28 -4.77
N ALA A 261 16.67 -20.00 -5.89
CA ALA A 261 17.38 -19.72 -7.14
C ALA A 261 17.09 -18.31 -7.70
N HIS A 262 15.88 -17.78 -7.47
CA HIS A 262 15.48 -16.45 -7.93
C HIS A 262 16.12 -15.32 -7.11
N PHE A 263 16.60 -15.61 -5.89
CA PHE A 263 17.26 -14.63 -5.02
C PHE A 263 18.80 -14.74 -5.04
N GLU A 264 19.38 -15.78 -5.67
CA GLU A 264 20.84 -15.98 -5.72
C GLU A 264 21.58 -14.79 -6.34
N SER A 265 21.00 -14.19 -7.37
CA SER A 265 21.60 -13.04 -8.09
C SER A 265 21.32 -11.68 -7.43
N LEU A 266 20.44 -11.64 -6.43
CA LEU A 266 20.06 -10.41 -5.73
C LEU A 266 21.16 -10.00 -4.74
N GLY A 267 22.07 -9.15 -5.22
CA GLY A 267 23.23 -8.71 -4.44
C GLY A 267 22.88 -7.88 -3.18
N SER A 268 21.71 -7.24 -3.17
CA SER A 268 21.23 -6.37 -2.09
C SER A 268 20.16 -7.02 -1.21
N LYS A 269 20.06 -8.35 -1.18
CA LYS A 269 18.96 -9.10 -0.51
C LYS A 269 18.73 -8.76 0.98
N GLU A 270 19.74 -8.22 1.65
CA GLU A 270 19.65 -7.82 3.07
C GLU A 270 19.19 -6.37 3.26
N ASP A 271 19.11 -5.58 2.18
CA ASP A 271 18.65 -4.20 2.26
C ASP A 271 17.19 -4.15 2.70
N ARG A 272 16.92 -3.28 3.66
CA ARG A 272 15.60 -3.01 4.22
C ARG A 272 15.37 -1.51 4.26
N VAL A 273 14.23 -1.09 3.75
CA VAL A 273 13.83 0.32 3.71
C VAL A 273 12.35 0.47 4.08
N ILE A 274 11.93 1.72 4.24
CA ILE A 274 10.51 2.06 4.40
C ILE A 274 9.84 1.90 3.04
N ILE A 275 8.82 1.04 2.96
CA ILE A 275 8.01 0.85 1.77
C ILE A 275 6.59 1.35 2.06
N HIS A 276 6.07 2.22 1.20
CA HIS A 276 4.68 2.66 1.28
C HIS A 276 3.73 1.60 0.72
N ALA A 277 4.17 0.87 -0.31
CA ALA A 277 3.43 -0.20 -1.02
C ALA A 277 2.15 0.27 -1.74
N ASP A 278 1.93 1.58 -1.79
CA ASP A 278 0.92 2.21 -2.62
C ASP A 278 1.33 3.65 -2.98
N PHE A 279 2.62 3.84 -3.25
CA PHE A 279 3.18 5.14 -3.56
C PHE A 279 2.75 5.58 -4.97
N ASN A 280 1.62 6.26 -5.06
CA ASN A 280 1.05 6.70 -6.33
C ASN A 280 0.36 8.08 -6.18
N PRO A 281 0.08 8.78 -7.29
CA PRO A 281 -0.56 10.10 -7.26
C PRO A 281 -1.84 10.21 -6.43
N SER A 282 -2.64 9.15 -6.29
CA SER A 282 -3.88 9.17 -5.50
C SER A 282 -3.63 9.33 -3.99
N ASN A 283 -2.43 8.98 -3.51
CA ASN A 283 -2.03 9.07 -2.10
C ASN A 283 -1.16 10.31 -1.82
N LEU A 284 -1.11 11.25 -2.76
CA LEU A 284 -0.41 12.52 -2.64
C LEU A 284 -1.41 13.67 -2.60
N LEU A 285 -1.12 14.67 -1.77
CA LEU A 285 -1.77 15.96 -1.79
C LEU A 285 -0.81 17.00 -2.37
N PHE A 286 -1.35 18.01 -3.05
CA PHE A 286 -0.56 19.13 -3.55
C PHE A 286 -1.29 20.46 -3.50
N GLU A 287 -0.51 21.53 -3.58
CA GLU A 287 -0.97 22.89 -3.80
C GLU A 287 -1.06 23.16 -5.30
N THR A 288 -2.28 23.34 -5.82
CA THR A 288 -2.54 23.39 -7.27
C THR A 288 -1.78 24.50 -7.99
N GLU A 289 -1.63 25.68 -7.38
CA GLU A 289 -0.96 26.83 -8.02
C GLU A 289 0.55 26.62 -8.16
N SER A 290 1.19 26.04 -7.14
CA SER A 290 2.64 25.86 -7.11
C SER A 290 3.10 24.49 -7.62
N GLY A 291 2.19 23.52 -7.71
CA GLY A 291 2.51 22.12 -8.00
C GLY A 291 3.28 21.41 -6.87
N ARG A 292 3.39 22.03 -5.70
CA ARG A 292 4.16 21.52 -4.56
C ARG A 292 3.36 20.45 -3.83
N ILE A 293 3.97 19.28 -3.62
CA ILE A 293 3.39 18.22 -2.78
C ILE A 293 3.31 18.72 -1.34
N THR A 294 2.15 18.54 -0.73
CA THR A 294 1.81 18.96 0.63
C THR A 294 1.49 17.80 1.55
N GLY A 295 1.33 16.58 1.03
CA GLY A 295 1.06 15.40 1.83
C GLY A 295 1.38 14.10 1.11
N LEU A 296 1.90 13.12 1.83
CA LEU A 296 1.91 11.69 1.52
C LEU A 296 1.12 10.99 2.62
N ILE A 297 0.01 10.37 2.24
CA ILE A 297 -1.01 9.82 3.14
C ILE A 297 -1.27 8.35 2.80
N ASP A 298 -2.04 7.68 3.66
CA ASP A 298 -2.53 6.31 3.46
C ASP A 298 -1.44 5.21 3.54
N TYR A 299 -0.91 5.01 4.75
CA TYR A 299 0.15 4.05 5.03
C TYR A 299 -0.38 2.64 5.37
N ASP A 300 -1.62 2.32 5.01
CA ASP A 300 -2.28 1.08 5.44
C ASP A 300 -1.59 -0.19 4.89
N PHE A 301 -0.99 -0.09 3.70
CA PHE A 301 -0.22 -1.17 3.06
C PHE A 301 1.29 -1.15 3.36
N SER A 302 1.74 -0.12 4.06
CA SER A 302 3.17 0.12 4.25
C SER A 302 3.84 -0.96 5.11
N CYS A 303 5.11 -1.22 4.84
CA CYS A 303 5.90 -2.24 5.52
C CYS A 303 7.40 -1.94 5.46
N ILE A 304 8.18 -2.76 6.16
CA ILE A 304 9.62 -2.83 5.97
C ILE A 304 9.92 -3.94 4.98
N SER A 305 10.49 -3.58 3.83
CA SER A 305 10.90 -4.56 2.83
C SER A 305 12.10 -4.08 2.01
N HIS A 306 12.52 -4.90 1.04
CA HIS A 306 13.60 -4.55 0.11
C HIS A 306 13.16 -3.41 -0.83
N PRO A 307 14.07 -2.50 -1.26
CA PRO A 307 13.73 -1.38 -2.13
C PRO A 307 12.98 -1.75 -3.43
N SER A 308 13.18 -2.95 -3.96
CA SER A 308 12.45 -3.43 -5.14
C SER A 308 10.94 -3.53 -4.90
N TYR A 309 10.50 -3.78 -3.67
CA TYR A 309 9.09 -4.04 -3.38
C TYR A 309 8.19 -2.85 -3.71
N GLU A 310 8.69 -1.61 -3.58
CA GLU A 310 7.93 -0.42 -4.02
C GLU A 310 7.66 -0.46 -5.54
N PHE A 311 8.62 -0.91 -6.35
CA PHE A 311 8.45 -1.03 -7.81
C PHE A 311 7.51 -2.17 -8.20
N LEU A 312 7.36 -3.19 -7.34
CA LEU A 312 6.44 -4.30 -7.57
C LEU A 312 5.00 -3.92 -7.22
N ARG A 313 4.79 -2.98 -6.29
CA ARG A 313 3.46 -2.65 -5.74
C ARG A 313 2.90 -1.30 -6.16
N SER A 314 3.75 -0.32 -6.47
CA SER A 314 3.37 1.10 -6.50
C SER A 314 3.49 1.75 -7.89
N PHE A 315 3.38 3.09 -7.92
CA PHE A 315 3.57 3.96 -9.07
C PHE A 315 2.53 3.86 -10.20
N ASN A 316 1.36 3.25 -9.93
CA ASN A 316 0.22 3.31 -10.85
C ASN A 316 -0.07 4.75 -11.29
N SER A 317 -0.39 4.95 -12.58
CA SER A 317 -0.62 6.27 -13.21
C SER A 317 0.60 7.21 -13.31
N ALA A 318 1.72 6.91 -12.65
CA ALA A 318 2.99 7.62 -12.79
C ALA A 318 3.99 6.76 -13.57
N GLY A 319 4.92 6.11 -12.87
CA GLY A 319 5.97 5.28 -13.45
C GLY A 319 5.58 3.84 -13.78
N GLY A 320 4.41 3.38 -13.33
CA GLY A 320 3.98 1.99 -13.41
C GLY A 320 4.80 1.03 -12.55
N LYS A 321 4.20 -0.13 -12.30
CA LYS A 321 4.89 -1.27 -11.66
C LYS A 321 6.01 -1.81 -12.57
N PHE A 322 6.91 -2.57 -11.97
CA PHE A 322 7.90 -3.38 -12.67
C PHE A 322 7.41 -4.83 -12.74
N PRO A 323 6.90 -5.30 -13.90
CA PRO A 323 6.34 -6.63 -14.02
C PRO A 323 7.43 -7.71 -14.17
N GLY A 324 7.13 -8.92 -13.70
CA GLY A 324 7.91 -10.11 -14.04
C GLY A 324 7.51 -10.69 -15.39
N TRP A 325 8.05 -11.86 -15.71
CA TRP A 325 7.70 -12.57 -16.94
C TRP A 325 6.22 -12.93 -16.99
N ASN A 326 5.56 -12.70 -18.13
CA ASN A 326 4.11 -12.91 -18.26
C ASN A 326 3.67 -13.91 -19.34
N GLY A 327 4.61 -14.59 -20.00
CA GLY A 327 4.33 -15.57 -21.04
C GLY A 327 4.25 -15.03 -22.47
N ASP A 328 4.27 -13.71 -22.66
CA ASP A 328 4.26 -13.08 -23.97
C ASP A 328 5.38 -12.04 -24.08
N GLU A 329 6.48 -12.42 -24.73
CA GLU A 329 7.67 -11.56 -24.92
C GLU A 329 7.40 -10.29 -25.74
N ALA A 330 6.29 -10.26 -26.49
CA ALA A 330 5.85 -9.12 -27.29
C ALA A 330 4.83 -8.24 -26.56
N SER A 331 4.46 -8.57 -25.31
CA SER A 331 3.51 -7.79 -24.54
C SER A 331 4.09 -6.46 -24.08
N ASP A 332 3.21 -5.47 -23.89
CA ASP A 332 3.55 -4.15 -23.34
C ASP A 332 4.31 -4.26 -22.00
N ASP A 333 3.92 -5.20 -21.13
CA ASP A 333 4.60 -5.43 -19.85
C ASP A 333 6.06 -5.84 -20.04
N MET A 334 6.35 -6.73 -21.01
CA MET A 334 7.72 -7.17 -21.26
C MET A 334 8.58 -6.07 -21.88
N GLU A 335 8.01 -5.23 -22.74
CA GLU A 335 8.68 -4.04 -23.27
C GLU A 335 8.95 -3.01 -22.15
N VAL A 336 8.00 -2.82 -21.23
CA VAL A 336 8.17 -1.98 -20.04
C VAL A 336 9.29 -2.52 -19.14
N SER A 337 9.35 -3.83 -18.89
CA SER A 337 10.41 -4.43 -18.08
C SER A 337 11.77 -4.27 -18.73
N LYS A 338 11.90 -4.50 -20.04
CA LYS A 338 13.14 -4.25 -20.78
C LYS A 338 13.57 -2.78 -20.69
N ALA A 339 12.63 -1.84 -20.85
CA ALA A 339 12.93 -0.41 -20.76
C ALA A 339 13.41 0.01 -19.37
N LYS A 340 12.77 -0.50 -18.31
CA LYS A 340 13.16 -0.21 -16.92
C LYS A 340 14.49 -0.85 -16.50
N LEU A 341 14.86 -1.99 -17.09
CA LEU A 341 16.13 -2.68 -16.82
C LEU A 341 17.29 -2.10 -17.63
N TYR A 342 17.09 -1.85 -18.92
CA TYR A 342 18.17 -1.62 -19.89
C TYR A 342 18.13 -0.24 -20.55
N GLY A 343 17.12 0.57 -20.23
CA GLY A 343 16.94 1.92 -20.77
C GLY A 343 15.82 2.01 -21.80
N PHE A 344 15.25 3.22 -21.91
CA PHE A 344 14.13 3.48 -22.81
C PHE A 344 14.59 3.62 -24.27
N PRO A 345 13.84 3.10 -25.24
CA PRO A 345 14.17 3.21 -26.65
C PRO A 345 14.08 4.66 -27.15
N SER A 346 14.78 4.93 -28.26
CA SER A 346 14.71 6.21 -28.98
C SER A 346 14.48 5.94 -30.48
N PRO A 347 13.35 6.38 -31.06
CA PRO A 347 12.25 7.12 -30.43
C PRO A 347 11.45 6.28 -29.42
N LEU A 348 10.73 6.95 -28.51
CA LEU A 348 9.78 6.28 -27.63
C LEU A 348 8.60 5.71 -28.45
N PRO A 349 8.00 4.58 -28.02
CA PRO A 349 6.73 4.13 -28.56
C PRO A 349 5.62 5.14 -28.23
N PRO A 350 4.52 5.14 -29.00
CA PRO A 350 3.43 6.08 -28.79
C PRO A 350 2.69 5.80 -27.47
N SER A 351 2.51 6.84 -26.64
CA SER A 351 1.61 6.77 -25.48
C SER A 351 0.15 6.70 -25.94
N THR A 352 -0.64 5.80 -25.35
CA THR A 352 -2.07 5.65 -25.68
C THR A 352 -2.93 5.78 -24.44
N LYS A 353 -4.11 6.43 -24.50
CA LYS A 353 -4.97 6.67 -23.32
C LYS A 353 -5.33 5.42 -22.49
N LYS A 354 -5.31 4.24 -23.11
CA LYS A 354 -5.66 2.96 -22.46
C LYS A 354 -4.47 2.00 -22.32
N GLY A 355 -3.29 2.39 -22.79
CA GLY A 355 -2.07 1.59 -22.73
C GLY A 355 -0.97 2.33 -21.99
N VAL A 356 0.26 1.91 -22.23
CA VAL A 356 1.45 2.45 -21.55
C VAL A 356 1.62 3.95 -21.86
N GLN A 357 1.81 4.75 -20.81
CA GLN A 357 2.19 6.17 -20.90
C GLN A 357 3.73 6.27 -20.97
N TRP A 358 4.32 5.98 -22.12
CA TRP A 358 5.77 5.88 -22.31
C TRP A 358 6.53 7.16 -21.97
N ASP A 359 5.95 8.31 -22.31
CA ASP A 359 6.49 9.65 -22.02
C ASP A 359 6.54 9.95 -20.51
N VAL A 360 5.46 9.66 -19.79
CA VAL A 360 5.39 9.81 -18.33
C VAL A 360 6.34 8.83 -17.64
N MET A 361 6.38 7.58 -18.10
CA MET A 361 7.25 6.54 -17.55
C MET A 361 8.73 6.87 -17.73
N LYS A 362 9.12 7.35 -18.93
CA LYS A 362 10.48 7.81 -19.16
C LYS A 362 10.82 9.01 -18.26
N ALA A 363 9.94 10.00 -18.16
CA ALA A 363 10.18 11.16 -17.29
C ALA A 363 10.35 10.78 -15.81
N TRP A 364 9.59 9.78 -15.35
CA TRP A 364 9.76 9.22 -14.02
C TRP A 364 11.14 8.57 -13.83
N GLU A 365 11.54 7.70 -14.76
CA GLU A 365 12.82 7.00 -14.69
C GLU A 365 14.02 7.95 -14.79
N ASP A 366 13.90 9.03 -15.59
CA ASP A 366 14.91 10.09 -15.67
C ASP A 366 15.09 10.80 -14.30
N GLU A 367 14.00 11.07 -13.55
CA GLU A 367 14.09 11.65 -12.21
C GLU A 367 14.69 10.68 -11.19
N LEU A 368 14.35 9.39 -11.27
CA LEU A 368 14.95 8.35 -10.44
C LEU A 368 16.45 8.24 -10.68
N GLU A 369 16.87 8.25 -11.94
CA GLU A 369 18.27 8.23 -12.33
C GLU A 369 19.03 9.46 -11.84
N ARG A 370 18.46 10.66 -12.05
CA ARG A 370 19.05 11.94 -11.61
C ARG A 370 19.33 11.98 -10.11
N LEU A 371 18.51 11.32 -9.30
CA LEU A 371 18.63 11.27 -7.84
C LEU A 371 19.33 10.01 -7.32
N ASP A 372 19.86 9.18 -8.22
CA ASP A 372 20.50 7.90 -7.89
C ASP A 372 19.60 7.01 -7.00
N VAL A 373 18.30 6.95 -7.30
CA VAL A 373 17.37 6.08 -6.58
C VAL A 373 17.72 4.62 -6.89
N LYS A 374 17.60 3.73 -5.88
CA LYS A 374 17.63 2.29 -6.14
C LYS A 374 16.38 1.94 -6.93
N ARG A 375 16.56 1.51 -8.18
CA ARG A 375 15.53 1.31 -9.20
C ARG A 375 15.85 0.07 -10.02
N PRO A 376 14.94 -0.45 -10.86
CA PRO A 376 15.15 -1.72 -11.54
C PRO A 376 16.49 -1.84 -12.30
N SER A 377 16.91 -0.82 -13.04
CA SER A 377 18.18 -0.82 -13.79
C SER A 377 19.46 -0.89 -12.93
N ASN A 378 19.42 -0.58 -11.62
CA ASN A 378 20.59 -0.65 -10.74
C ASN A 378 20.43 -1.64 -9.57
N ILE A 379 19.29 -2.35 -9.47
CA ILE A 379 19.10 -3.46 -8.53
C ILE A 379 19.37 -4.77 -9.29
N ARG A 380 20.59 -5.30 -9.13
CA ARG A 380 20.98 -6.57 -9.74
C ARG A 380 20.06 -7.70 -9.29
N GLY A 381 19.50 -8.45 -10.24
CA GLY A 381 18.65 -9.63 -9.99
C GLY A 381 17.18 -9.33 -9.68
N ILE A 382 16.74 -8.07 -9.82
CA ILE A 382 15.34 -7.68 -9.56
C ILE A 382 14.34 -8.36 -10.50
N ASP A 383 14.73 -8.65 -11.75
CA ASP A 383 13.91 -9.36 -12.73
C ASP A 383 13.44 -10.72 -12.19
N LYS A 384 14.34 -11.45 -11.52
CA LYS A 384 14.03 -12.73 -10.89
C LYS A 384 13.15 -12.60 -9.65
N VAL A 385 13.26 -11.50 -8.91
CA VAL A 385 12.32 -11.21 -7.82
C VAL A 385 10.93 -10.88 -8.37
N ALA A 386 10.86 -10.11 -9.46
CA ALA A 386 9.60 -9.76 -10.11
C ALA A 386 8.88 -10.99 -10.68
N ASP A 387 9.63 -11.98 -11.17
CA ASP A 387 9.10 -13.29 -11.56
C ASP A 387 8.36 -13.98 -10.39
N VAL A 388 8.94 -13.97 -9.19
CA VAL A 388 8.32 -14.56 -7.98
C VAL A 388 7.08 -13.78 -7.53
N GLU A 389 7.10 -12.44 -7.57
CA GLU A 389 5.89 -11.62 -7.33
C GLU A 389 4.80 -11.93 -8.34
N THR A 390 5.16 -12.14 -9.61
CA THR A 390 4.19 -12.47 -10.66
C THR A 390 3.49 -13.80 -10.40
N VAL A 391 4.21 -14.79 -9.88
CA VAL A 391 3.59 -16.04 -9.38
C VAL A 391 2.65 -15.76 -8.21
N LEU A 392 3.09 -14.95 -7.23
CA LEU A 392 2.28 -14.61 -6.07
C LEU A 392 0.94 -13.96 -6.47
N ASP A 393 0.98 -12.97 -7.35
CA ASP A 393 -0.21 -12.29 -7.88
C ASP A 393 -1.11 -13.24 -8.71
N ALA A 394 -0.52 -14.27 -9.34
CA ALA A 394 -1.23 -15.24 -10.14
C ALA A 394 -1.90 -16.37 -9.32
N ILE A 395 -1.39 -16.70 -8.12
CA ILE A 395 -1.96 -17.73 -7.23
C ILE A 395 -3.33 -17.31 -6.70
N LEU A 396 -3.47 -16.04 -6.31
CA LEU A 396 -4.71 -15.53 -5.74
C LEU A 396 -5.20 -14.30 -6.52
N PRO A 397 -5.66 -14.45 -7.78
CA PRO A 397 -6.08 -13.32 -8.59
C PRO A 397 -7.29 -12.63 -7.93
N TRP A 398 -7.25 -11.31 -7.80
CA TRP A 398 -8.31 -10.53 -7.13
C TRP A 398 -9.72 -10.86 -7.62
N ARG A 399 -9.90 -10.98 -8.94
CA ARG A 399 -11.19 -11.34 -9.57
C ARG A 399 -11.73 -12.73 -9.22
N LEU A 400 -10.93 -13.60 -8.61
CA LEU A 400 -11.27 -14.99 -8.27
C LEU A 400 -11.33 -15.24 -6.75
N HIS A 401 -10.97 -14.27 -5.92
CA HIS A 401 -10.99 -14.43 -4.45
C HIS A 401 -11.66 -13.27 -3.71
N ASN A 402 -11.66 -12.05 -4.25
CA ASN A 402 -12.34 -10.94 -3.60
C ASN A 402 -13.87 -11.13 -3.70
N GLU A 403 -14.54 -11.15 -2.55
CA GLU A 403 -15.97 -11.44 -2.47
C GLU A 403 -16.83 -10.47 -3.28
N ASP A 404 -16.49 -9.19 -3.25
CA ASP A 404 -17.26 -8.14 -3.92
C ASP A 404 -17.05 -8.24 -5.43
N ALA A 405 -15.81 -8.46 -5.88
CA ALA A 405 -15.49 -8.72 -7.28
C ALA A 405 -16.24 -9.95 -7.82
N LEU A 406 -16.34 -11.02 -7.04
CA LEU A 406 -17.06 -12.25 -7.43
C LEU A 406 -18.56 -12.00 -7.58
N LYS A 407 -19.19 -11.24 -6.68
CA LYS A 407 -20.63 -10.91 -6.75
C LYS A 407 -21.01 -10.09 -7.99
N LEU A 408 -20.07 -9.33 -8.55
CA LEU A 408 -20.28 -8.51 -9.75
C LEU A 408 -20.12 -9.28 -11.06
N GLN A 409 -19.58 -10.51 -11.00
CA GLN A 409 -19.27 -11.30 -12.17
C GLN A 409 -20.31 -12.39 -12.39
N ARG A 410 -20.60 -12.67 -13.67
CA ARG A 410 -21.37 -13.87 -14.03
C ARG A 410 -20.47 -15.10 -13.90
N GLU A 411 -21.07 -16.24 -13.59
CA GLU A 411 -20.35 -17.50 -13.43
C GLU A 411 -19.48 -17.84 -14.65
N GLU A 412 -19.96 -17.61 -15.88
CA GLU A 412 -19.18 -17.88 -17.09
C GLU A 412 -17.92 -17.00 -17.17
N ALA A 413 -18.01 -15.74 -16.71
CA ALA A 413 -16.87 -14.84 -16.67
C ALA A 413 -15.84 -15.25 -15.60
N ILE A 414 -16.31 -15.79 -14.46
CA ILE A 414 -15.45 -16.31 -13.40
C ILE A 414 -14.71 -17.56 -13.88
N LEU A 415 -15.43 -18.51 -14.50
CA LEU A 415 -14.84 -19.72 -15.06
C LEU A 415 -13.82 -19.43 -16.16
N LYS A 416 -14.15 -18.48 -17.06
CA LYS A 416 -13.21 -18.02 -18.08
C LYS A 416 -11.96 -17.39 -17.46
N CYS A 417 -12.14 -16.51 -16.47
CA CYS A 417 -11.02 -15.89 -15.76
C CYS A 417 -10.15 -16.94 -15.05
N ARG A 418 -10.76 -17.94 -14.42
CA ARG A 418 -10.05 -19.07 -13.81
C ARG A 418 -9.22 -19.83 -14.84
N GLU A 419 -9.78 -20.16 -16.00
CA GLU A 419 -9.07 -20.87 -17.06
C GLU A 419 -7.87 -20.06 -17.59
N GLU A 420 -8.06 -18.77 -17.86
CA GLU A 420 -7.00 -17.86 -18.30
C GLU A 420 -5.87 -17.78 -17.27
N LYS A 421 -6.21 -17.68 -15.97
CA LYS A 421 -5.24 -17.60 -14.88
C LYS A 421 -4.51 -18.92 -14.63
N GLU A 422 -5.20 -20.05 -14.76
CA GLU A 422 -4.54 -21.35 -14.68
C GLU A 422 -3.55 -21.55 -15.83
N LYS A 423 -3.93 -21.18 -17.07
CA LYS A 423 -3.02 -21.24 -18.22
C LYS A 423 -1.77 -20.37 -18.00
N HIS A 424 -1.96 -19.18 -17.43
CA HIS A 424 -0.86 -18.29 -17.10
C HIS A 424 0.06 -18.88 -16.01
N LEU A 425 -0.50 -19.43 -14.93
CA LEU A 425 0.26 -20.14 -13.88
C LEU A 425 1.06 -21.31 -14.45
N VAL A 426 0.45 -22.13 -15.31
CA VAL A 426 1.14 -23.23 -15.98
C VAL A 426 2.31 -22.73 -16.81
N GLY A 427 2.11 -21.64 -17.58
CA GLY A 427 3.18 -21.04 -18.37
C GLY A 427 4.34 -20.52 -17.49
N LEU A 428 4.03 -19.89 -16.36
CA LEU A 428 5.03 -19.44 -15.38
C LEU A 428 5.85 -20.63 -14.85
N LEU A 429 5.17 -21.68 -14.41
CA LEU A 429 5.82 -22.87 -13.88
C LEU A 429 6.66 -23.59 -14.94
N ASP A 430 6.18 -23.69 -16.18
CA ASP A 430 6.95 -24.23 -17.31
C ASP A 430 8.23 -23.41 -17.54
N HIS A 431 8.13 -22.08 -17.52
CA HIS A 431 9.27 -21.17 -17.67
C HIS A 431 10.31 -21.34 -16.55
N PHE A 432 9.86 -21.61 -15.34
CA PHE A 432 10.73 -21.84 -14.18
C PHE A 432 11.21 -23.30 -14.03
N GLY A 433 10.69 -24.23 -14.86
CA GLY A 433 11.07 -25.63 -14.85
C GLY A 433 10.41 -26.48 -13.76
N PHE A 434 9.19 -26.12 -13.33
CA PHE A 434 8.40 -26.82 -12.31
C PHE A 434 7.19 -27.52 -12.87
#